data_AF-A0A8T9Q8Y1-F1
#
_entry.id   AF-A0A8T9Q8Y1-F1
#
_cell.length_a   1.000
_cell.length_b   1.000
_cell.length_c   1.000
_cell.angle_alpha   90.00
_cell.angle_beta   90.00
_cell.angle_gamma   90.00
#
_symmetry.space_group_name_H-M   'P 1'
#
loop_
_entity.id
_entity.type
_entity.pdbx_description
1 polymer ?
#
loop_
_entity_poly.entity_id
_entity_poly.type
_entity_poly.pdbx_seq_one_letter_code
_entity_poly.pdbx_strand_id
1 'polypeptide(L)'
;MRFNLPFRKAKTVLNHEGAAAYTLTPQLELYAAVATAALSDQFYEKADTRLQRLRELVARNDPEFVARLAVYAREQLYLRTVPLVLTVELARLHRGDSLVSRLVARVVQRADEITELLAYYARAKEREGVKTLNRLSKQVQKGLALSFNRFDGYQLAKYDRAGQVRLRDALFLVHPTPGTLSSRPCSTSSCTTRCPRPTPGKLSCRQWVSKPLPRRRSARQLFAPCGKP
;
A
#
# COMPACT_ATOMS: atom_id res chain seq x y z
N MET A 1 -35.22 -33.26 -19.60
CA MET A 1 -34.66 -32.65 -18.37
C MET A 1 -35.77 -32.61 -17.31
N ARG A 2 -35.55 -33.15 -16.11
CA ARG A 2 -36.54 -33.10 -15.02
C ARG A 2 -36.33 -31.82 -14.22
N PHE A 3 -37.33 -30.94 -14.20
CA PHE A 3 -37.28 -29.62 -13.55
C PHE A 3 -37.86 -29.62 -12.12
N ASN A 4 -38.47 -30.72 -11.68
CA ASN A 4 -39.11 -30.82 -10.38
C ASN A 4 -38.23 -31.62 -9.42
N LEU A 5 -37.34 -30.91 -8.71
CA LEU A 5 -36.49 -31.48 -7.67
C LEU A 5 -37.07 -31.10 -6.29
N PRO A 6 -37.18 -32.05 -5.34
CA PRO A 6 -37.71 -31.74 -4.02
C PRO A 6 -36.82 -30.72 -3.30
N PHE A 7 -37.43 -29.67 -2.75
CA PHE A 7 -36.71 -28.66 -1.98
C PHE A 7 -36.22 -29.28 -0.66
N ARG A 8 -34.90 -29.34 -0.49
CA ARG A 8 -34.29 -29.80 0.76
C ARG A 8 -34.48 -28.71 1.82
N LYS A 9 -35.12 -29.03 2.96
CA LYS A 9 -35.30 -28.07 4.06
C LYS A 9 -33.93 -27.52 4.48
N ALA A 10 -33.78 -26.20 4.44
CA ALA A 10 -32.56 -25.51 4.86
C ALA A 10 -32.34 -25.70 6.36
N LYS A 11 -31.08 -25.81 6.79
CA LYS A 11 -30.71 -25.82 8.21
C LYS A 11 -30.99 -24.43 8.79
N THR A 12 -32.01 -24.33 9.63
CA THR A 12 -32.31 -23.12 10.40
C THR A 12 -31.38 -23.05 11.62
N VAL A 13 -30.75 -21.89 11.83
CA VAL A 13 -29.89 -21.60 13.00
C VAL A 13 -30.46 -20.37 13.69
N LEU A 14 -30.22 -20.21 14.98
CA LEU A 14 -30.68 -19.05 15.73
C LEU A 14 -29.69 -17.90 15.58
N ASN A 15 -30.18 -16.67 15.39
CA ASN A 15 -29.34 -15.47 15.44
C ASN A 15 -28.98 -15.11 16.90
N HIS A 16 -28.22 -14.04 17.10
CA HIS A 16 -27.84 -13.57 18.44
C HIS A 16 -29.05 -13.24 19.34
N GLU A 17 -30.21 -12.91 18.76
CA GLU A 17 -31.47 -12.59 19.44
C GLU A 17 -32.43 -13.81 19.53
N GLY A 18 -31.97 -15.02 19.21
CA GLY A 18 -32.78 -16.24 19.32
C GLY A 18 -33.84 -16.43 18.23
N ALA A 19 -33.87 -15.62 17.18
CA ALA A 19 -34.78 -15.76 16.05
C ALA A 19 -34.21 -16.70 14.97
N ALA A 20 -35.10 -17.34 14.20
CA ALA A 20 -34.74 -18.24 13.12
C ALA A 20 -33.99 -17.50 11.98
N ALA A 21 -32.83 -18.02 11.59
CA ALA A 21 -31.95 -17.48 10.56
C ALA A 21 -31.35 -18.60 9.69
N TYR A 22 -30.73 -18.20 8.57
CA TYR A 22 -30.06 -19.12 7.65
C TYR A 22 -28.55 -19.09 7.82
N THR A 23 -27.92 -20.27 7.74
CA THR A 23 -26.46 -20.38 7.67
C THR A 23 -25.95 -19.94 6.31
N LEU A 24 -25.02 -18.99 6.29
CA LEU A 24 -24.33 -18.62 5.07
C LEU A 24 -23.21 -19.62 4.79
N THR A 25 -23.00 -19.94 3.51
CA THR A 25 -21.79 -20.65 3.09
C THR A 25 -20.55 -19.79 3.36
N PRO A 26 -19.37 -20.36 3.65
CA PRO A 26 -18.15 -19.59 3.92
C PRO A 26 -17.79 -18.57 2.83
N GLN A 27 -18.07 -18.89 1.55
CA GLN A 27 -17.84 -17.97 0.43
C GLN A 27 -18.75 -16.74 0.51
N LEU A 28 -20.03 -16.97 0.79
CA LEU A 28 -21.04 -15.93 0.86
C LEU A 28 -20.88 -15.08 2.13
N GLU A 29 -20.47 -15.69 3.24
CA GLU A 29 -20.10 -14.94 4.45
C GLU A 29 -18.91 -14.01 4.19
N LEU A 30 -17.86 -14.52 3.53
CA LEU A 30 -16.71 -13.68 3.13
C LEU A 30 -17.12 -12.56 2.19
N TYR A 31 -17.96 -12.84 1.18
CA TYR A 31 -18.49 -11.83 0.28
C TYR A 31 -19.25 -10.73 1.02
N ALA A 32 -20.20 -11.12 1.89
CA ALA A 32 -21.00 -10.17 2.65
C ALA A 32 -20.13 -9.32 3.59
N ALA A 33 -19.14 -9.94 4.25
CA ALA A 33 -18.18 -9.25 5.08
C ALA A 33 -17.36 -8.23 4.27
N VAL A 34 -16.88 -8.60 3.08
CA VAL A 34 -16.10 -7.72 2.19
C VAL A 34 -16.94 -6.56 1.64
N ALA A 35 -18.16 -6.83 1.18
CA ALA A 35 -19.03 -5.82 0.60
C ALA A 35 -19.50 -4.79 1.64
N THR A 36 -19.66 -5.22 2.90
CA THR A 36 -20.06 -4.35 4.02
C THR A 36 -18.89 -3.88 4.87
N ALA A 37 -17.65 -4.22 4.50
CA ALA A 37 -16.44 -3.85 5.24
C ALA A 37 -16.16 -2.35 5.16
N ALA A 38 -16.80 -1.59 6.05
CA ALA A 38 -16.18 -0.38 6.57
C ALA A 38 -15.05 -0.81 7.50
N LEU A 39 -13.80 -0.59 7.08
CA LEU A 39 -12.60 -0.77 7.92
C LEU A 39 -12.38 0.43 8.87
N SER A 40 -13.45 1.17 9.17
CA SER A 40 -13.51 2.20 10.20
C SER A 40 -14.24 1.66 11.42
N ASP A 41 -13.98 2.24 12.58
CA ASP A 41 -14.75 1.92 13.78
C ASP A 41 -16.24 2.22 13.55
N GLN A 42 -17.10 1.28 13.93
CA GLN A 42 -18.55 1.41 13.87
C GLN A 42 -19.12 1.38 15.28
N PHE A 43 -20.37 1.86 15.43
CA PHE A 43 -21.02 2.01 16.73
C PHE A 43 -21.04 0.71 17.58
N TYR A 44 -21.16 -0.46 16.92
CA TYR A 44 -21.21 -1.77 17.60
C TYR A 44 -19.97 -2.65 17.39
N GLU A 45 -19.05 -2.29 16.49
CA GLU A 45 -17.90 -3.13 16.13
C GLU A 45 -16.63 -2.30 15.93
N LYS A 46 -15.54 -2.75 16.56
CA LYS A 46 -14.21 -2.17 16.37
C LYS A 46 -13.61 -2.63 15.04
N ALA A 47 -12.78 -1.79 14.41
CA ALA A 47 -12.12 -2.14 13.15
C ALA A 47 -11.23 -3.40 13.28
N ASP A 48 -10.58 -3.60 14.43
CA ASP A 48 -9.69 -4.74 14.67
C ASP A 48 -10.43 -6.08 14.74
N THR A 49 -11.62 -6.14 15.36
CA THR A 49 -12.41 -7.38 15.45
C THR A 49 -12.93 -7.81 14.09
N ARG A 50 -13.37 -6.85 13.26
CA ARG A 50 -13.78 -7.09 11.87
C ARG A 50 -12.63 -7.60 11.02
N LEU A 51 -11.45 -7.02 11.21
CA LEU A 51 -10.25 -7.44 10.50
C LEU A 51 -9.84 -8.87 10.89
N GLN A 52 -9.93 -9.22 12.17
CA GLN A 52 -9.69 -10.59 12.63
C GLN A 52 -10.71 -11.57 12.03
N ARG A 53 -12.00 -11.23 12.03
CA ARG A 53 -13.05 -12.04 11.38
C ARG A 53 -12.75 -12.25 9.89
N LEU A 54 -12.33 -11.21 9.19
CA LEU A 54 -11.98 -11.29 7.78
C LEU A 54 -10.80 -12.25 7.54
N ARG A 55 -9.78 -12.21 8.40
CA ARG A 55 -8.63 -13.13 8.35
C ARG A 55 -9.05 -14.59 8.49
N GLU A 56 -9.92 -14.86 9.45
CA GLU A 56 -10.45 -16.22 9.68
C GLU A 56 -11.27 -16.71 8.49
N LEU A 57 -12.10 -15.86 7.91
CA LEU A 57 -12.89 -16.20 6.72
C LEU A 57 -12.00 -16.44 5.50
N VAL A 58 -10.94 -15.66 5.31
CA VAL A 58 -9.97 -15.89 4.22
C VAL A 58 -9.28 -17.25 4.37
N ALA A 59 -8.94 -17.66 5.59
CA ALA A 59 -8.31 -18.96 5.84
C ALA A 59 -9.24 -20.16 5.60
N ARG A 60 -10.56 -19.96 5.66
CA ARG A 60 -11.57 -21.01 5.43
C ARG A 60 -11.97 -21.17 3.96
N ASN A 61 -11.60 -20.24 3.10
CA ASN A 61 -12.02 -20.20 1.70
C ASN A 61 -10.87 -20.58 0.75
N ASP A 62 -11.25 -21.02 -0.44
CA ASP A 62 -10.31 -21.33 -1.51
C ASP A 62 -9.52 -20.07 -1.94
N PRO A 63 -8.18 -20.12 -2.00
CA PRO A 63 -7.33 -19.05 -2.51
C PRO A 63 -7.78 -18.42 -3.83
N GLU A 64 -8.27 -19.21 -4.79
CA GLU A 64 -8.73 -18.69 -6.07
C GLU A 64 -9.99 -17.84 -5.93
N PHE A 65 -10.93 -18.28 -5.10
CA PHE A 65 -12.14 -17.52 -4.78
C PHE A 65 -11.80 -16.19 -4.12
N VAL A 66 -10.88 -16.18 -3.15
CA VAL A 66 -10.44 -14.96 -2.46
C VAL A 66 -9.79 -13.99 -3.44
N ALA A 67 -8.98 -14.47 -4.37
CA ALA A 67 -8.35 -13.63 -5.38
C ALA A 67 -9.37 -13.00 -6.34
N ARG A 68 -10.34 -13.80 -6.83
CA ARG A 68 -11.43 -13.30 -7.67
C ARG A 68 -12.28 -12.27 -6.93
N LEU A 69 -12.57 -12.52 -5.65
CA LEU A 69 -13.31 -11.61 -4.80
C LEU A 69 -12.56 -10.29 -4.58
N ALA A 70 -11.25 -10.33 -4.36
CA ALA A 70 -10.44 -9.12 -4.20
C ALA A 70 -10.42 -8.26 -5.48
N VAL A 71 -10.34 -8.90 -6.66
CA VAL A 71 -10.49 -8.20 -7.95
C VAL A 71 -11.90 -7.62 -8.10
N TYR A 72 -12.94 -8.40 -7.80
CA TYR A 72 -14.32 -7.93 -7.87
C TYR A 72 -14.59 -6.75 -6.94
N ALA A 73 -14.13 -6.82 -5.69
CA ALA A 73 -14.24 -5.75 -4.72
C ALA A 73 -13.53 -4.48 -5.19
N ARG A 74 -12.47 -4.61 -5.99
CA ARG A 74 -11.75 -3.47 -6.54
C ARG A 74 -12.41 -2.87 -7.78
N GLU A 75 -12.83 -3.72 -8.73
CA GLU A 75 -13.31 -3.29 -10.05
C GLU A 75 -14.82 -2.99 -10.08
N GLN A 76 -15.62 -3.65 -9.24
CA GLN A 76 -17.09 -3.55 -9.25
C GLN A 76 -17.65 -2.85 -8.02
N LEU A 77 -17.07 -3.11 -6.84
CA LEU A 77 -17.49 -2.43 -5.60
C LEU A 77 -16.70 -1.15 -5.32
N TYR A 78 -15.64 -0.88 -6.09
CA TYR A 78 -14.75 0.28 -5.97
C TYR A 78 -14.19 0.49 -4.54
N LEU A 79 -13.98 -0.60 -3.82
CA LEU A 79 -13.41 -0.56 -2.48
C LEU A 79 -11.89 -0.33 -2.57
N ARG A 80 -11.38 0.53 -1.69
CA ARG A 80 -9.95 0.89 -1.67
C ARG A 80 -9.14 -0.01 -0.74
N THR A 81 -9.47 -0.04 0.55
CA THR A 81 -8.64 -0.67 1.58
C THR A 81 -8.88 -2.18 1.67
N VAL A 82 -10.13 -2.62 1.53
CA VAL A 82 -10.52 -4.03 1.69
C VAL A 82 -9.80 -4.97 0.71
N PRO A 83 -9.68 -4.65 -0.60
CA PRO A 83 -8.95 -5.51 -1.53
C PRO A 83 -7.46 -5.66 -1.20
N LEU A 84 -6.83 -4.62 -0.62
CA LEU A 84 -5.43 -4.66 -0.19
C LEU A 84 -5.25 -5.62 0.98
N VAL A 85 -6.17 -5.56 1.95
CA VAL A 85 -6.19 -6.47 3.09
C VAL A 85 -6.32 -7.92 2.63
N LEU A 86 -7.30 -8.22 1.77
CA LEU A 86 -7.48 -9.57 1.21
C LEU A 86 -6.23 -10.08 0.50
N THR A 87 -5.58 -9.21 -0.27
CA THR A 87 -4.36 -9.56 -1.02
C THR A 87 -3.20 -9.92 -0.08
N VAL A 88 -3.01 -9.15 1.00
CA VAL A 88 -1.97 -9.41 2.00
C VAL A 88 -2.26 -10.67 2.80
N GLU A 89 -3.51 -10.88 3.23
CA GLU A 89 -3.88 -12.08 3.97
C GLU A 89 -3.73 -13.34 3.11
N LEU A 90 -4.12 -13.27 1.85
CA LEU A 90 -3.88 -14.34 0.89
C LEU A 90 -2.39 -14.62 0.69
N ALA A 91 -1.57 -13.57 0.59
CA ALA A 91 -0.10 -13.70 0.46
C ALA A 91 0.59 -14.30 1.70
N ARG A 92 -0.05 -14.26 2.88
CA ARG A 92 0.46 -14.90 4.11
C ARG A 92 0.25 -16.41 4.09
N LEU A 93 -0.92 -16.84 3.59
CA LEU A 93 -1.35 -18.24 3.58
C LEU A 93 -0.82 -18.99 2.37
N HIS A 94 -0.95 -18.41 1.18
CA HIS A 94 -0.66 -19.08 -0.07
C HIS A 94 0.80 -18.89 -0.49
N ARG A 95 1.46 -19.99 -0.89
CA ARG A 95 2.86 -20.02 -1.33
C ARG A 95 2.99 -20.87 -2.60
N GLY A 96 3.94 -20.51 -3.45
CA GLY A 96 4.33 -21.32 -4.62
C GLY A 96 3.78 -20.83 -5.96
N ASP A 97 2.62 -20.18 -5.99
CA ASP A 97 2.00 -19.74 -7.26
C ASP A 97 2.20 -18.24 -7.59
N SER A 98 2.08 -17.95 -8.88
CA SER A 98 1.99 -16.63 -9.51
C SER A 98 0.70 -15.86 -9.20
N LEU A 99 -0.32 -16.52 -8.65
CA LEU A 99 -1.63 -15.96 -8.35
C LEU A 99 -1.54 -14.65 -7.56
N VAL A 100 -0.74 -14.63 -6.49
CA VAL A 100 -0.55 -13.43 -5.65
C VAL A 100 0.07 -12.29 -6.44
N SER A 101 1.06 -12.56 -7.29
CA SER A 101 1.72 -11.52 -8.09
C SER A 101 0.76 -10.88 -9.10
N ARG A 102 -0.07 -11.70 -9.77
CA ARG A 102 -1.10 -11.23 -10.71
C ARG A 102 -2.20 -10.46 -10.00
N LEU A 103 -2.59 -10.91 -8.80
CA LEU A 103 -3.59 -10.26 -7.97
C LEU A 103 -3.13 -8.85 -7.56
N VAL A 104 -1.93 -8.73 -6.98
CA VAL A 104 -1.35 -7.44 -6.58
C VAL A 104 -1.32 -6.46 -7.76
N ALA A 105 -0.88 -6.92 -8.93
CA ALA A 105 -0.79 -6.09 -10.14
C ALA A 105 -2.15 -5.55 -10.64
N ARG A 106 -3.26 -6.25 -10.35
CA ARG A 106 -4.62 -5.81 -10.69
C ARG A 106 -5.27 -4.96 -9.61
N VAL A 107 -5.05 -5.30 -8.34
CA VAL A 107 -5.68 -4.61 -7.20
C VAL A 107 -5.08 -3.21 -6.99
N VAL A 108 -3.77 -3.07 -7.15
CA VAL A 108 -3.07 -1.79 -7.01
C VAL A 108 -3.29 -0.96 -8.27
N GLN A 109 -4.14 0.07 -8.17
CA GLN A 109 -4.43 0.98 -9.29
C GLN A 109 -3.98 2.41 -9.01
N ARG A 110 -3.52 2.73 -7.79
CA ARG A 110 -2.98 4.03 -7.41
C ARG A 110 -1.65 3.91 -6.68
N ALA A 111 -0.79 4.92 -6.82
CA ALA A 111 0.55 4.90 -6.23
C ALA A 111 0.54 4.87 -4.69
N ASP A 112 -0.43 5.54 -4.07
CA ASP A 112 -0.61 5.55 -2.60
C ASP A 112 -0.99 4.18 -2.02
N GLU A 113 -1.49 3.26 -2.83
CA GLU A 113 -1.88 1.91 -2.40
C GLU A 113 -0.68 0.98 -2.25
N ILE A 114 0.44 1.28 -2.92
CA ILE A 114 1.68 0.53 -2.75
C ILE A 114 2.17 0.68 -1.30
N THR A 115 2.22 1.90 -0.80
CA THR A 115 2.65 2.19 0.57
C THR A 115 1.68 1.63 1.60
N GLU A 116 0.37 1.73 1.33
CA GLU A 116 -0.67 1.17 2.19
C GLU A 116 -0.58 -0.36 2.31
N LEU A 117 -0.40 -1.04 1.17
CA LEU A 117 -0.24 -2.50 1.13
C LEU A 117 1.00 -2.94 1.92
N LEU A 118 2.11 -2.23 1.77
CA LEU A 118 3.35 -2.53 2.50
C LEU A 118 3.23 -2.26 4.01
N ALA A 119 2.57 -1.17 4.40
CA ALA A 119 2.30 -0.86 5.79
C ALA A 119 1.41 -1.94 6.43
N TYR A 120 0.34 -2.35 5.75
CA TYR A 120 -0.51 -3.42 6.23
C TYR A 120 0.22 -4.77 6.28
N TYR A 121 1.05 -5.09 5.29
CA TYR A 121 1.86 -6.30 5.29
C TYR A 121 2.82 -6.35 6.48
N ALA A 122 3.45 -5.22 6.83
CA ALA A 122 4.31 -5.12 8.01
C ALA A 122 3.53 -5.35 9.30
N ARG A 123 2.34 -4.73 9.44
CA ARG A 123 1.42 -4.91 10.57
C ARG A 123 0.94 -6.36 10.68
N ALA A 124 0.55 -7.00 9.58
CA ALA A 124 0.07 -8.38 9.57
C ALA A 124 1.16 -9.43 9.88
N LYS A 125 2.44 -9.05 9.78
CA LYS A 125 3.57 -9.88 10.21
C LYS A 125 4.11 -9.49 11.59
N GLU A 126 3.43 -8.58 12.31
CA GLU A 126 3.80 -8.12 13.65
C GLU A 126 5.28 -7.68 13.73
N ARG A 127 5.74 -6.97 12.70
CA ARG A 127 7.14 -6.53 12.63
C ARG A 127 7.30 -5.12 13.15
N GLU A 128 7.96 -5.00 14.28
CA GLU A 128 8.36 -3.74 14.87
C GLU A 128 9.89 -3.60 14.81
N GLY A 129 10.39 -2.42 14.37
CA GLY A 129 11.82 -2.11 14.29
C GLY A 129 12.31 -1.59 12.93
N VAL A 130 13.62 -1.31 12.82
CA VAL A 130 14.23 -0.61 11.66
C VAL A 130 14.12 -1.37 10.33
N LYS A 131 13.92 -2.69 10.36
CA LYS A 131 13.90 -3.58 9.18
C LYS A 131 12.53 -4.22 8.94
N THR A 132 11.45 -3.46 9.09
CA THR A 132 10.06 -3.94 8.94
C THR A 132 9.81 -4.72 7.63
N LEU A 133 10.47 -4.34 6.53
CA LEU A 133 10.18 -4.86 5.18
C LEU A 133 11.15 -5.94 4.65
N ASN A 134 12.18 -6.36 5.41
CA ASN A 134 13.29 -7.19 4.90
C ASN A 134 12.96 -8.64 4.48
N ARG A 135 11.73 -9.10 4.71
CA ARG A 135 11.24 -10.43 4.32
C ARG A 135 9.86 -10.30 3.67
N LEU A 136 9.80 -9.54 2.59
CA LEU A 136 8.62 -9.46 1.73
C LEU A 136 8.56 -10.73 0.86
N SER A 137 7.36 -11.26 0.62
CA SER A 137 7.21 -12.39 -0.30
C SER A 137 7.64 -11.99 -1.71
N LYS A 138 8.44 -12.82 -2.38
CA LYS A 138 8.90 -12.58 -3.76
C LYS A 138 7.73 -12.35 -4.72
N GLN A 139 6.58 -13.00 -4.49
CA GLN A 139 5.38 -12.80 -5.31
C GLN A 139 4.78 -11.41 -5.14
N VAL A 140 4.78 -10.88 -3.91
CA VAL A 140 4.32 -9.51 -3.63
C VAL A 140 5.28 -8.49 -4.23
N GLN A 141 6.60 -8.70 -4.10
CA GLN A 141 7.60 -7.86 -4.80
C GLN A 141 7.37 -7.87 -6.32
N LYS A 142 7.22 -9.04 -6.94
CA LYS A 142 6.97 -9.17 -8.38
C LYS A 142 5.68 -8.46 -8.81
N GLY A 143 4.60 -8.61 -8.05
CA GLY A 143 3.34 -7.93 -8.31
C GLY A 143 3.46 -6.41 -8.21
N LEU A 144 4.12 -5.90 -7.16
CA LEU A 144 4.38 -4.47 -7.00
C LEU A 144 5.28 -3.92 -8.10
N ALA A 145 6.28 -4.68 -8.57
CA ALA A 145 7.15 -4.27 -9.67
C ALA A 145 6.36 -4.02 -10.95
N LEU A 146 5.39 -4.90 -11.23
CA LEU A 146 4.47 -4.74 -12.36
C LEU A 146 3.56 -3.52 -12.18
N SER A 147 3.08 -3.26 -10.96
CA SER A 147 2.27 -2.06 -10.66
C SER A 147 3.05 -0.76 -10.85
N PHE A 148 4.33 -0.70 -10.46
CA PHE A 148 5.17 0.49 -10.64
C PHE A 148 5.27 0.93 -12.10
N ASN A 149 5.34 -0.02 -13.03
CA ASN A 149 5.40 0.26 -14.46
C ASN A 149 4.12 0.87 -15.04
N ARG A 150 3.01 0.89 -14.29
CA ARG A 150 1.73 1.48 -14.71
C ARG A 150 1.61 2.97 -14.37
N PHE A 151 2.43 3.47 -13.44
CA PHE A 151 2.32 4.83 -12.94
C PHE A 151 3.26 5.78 -13.68
N ASP A 152 2.81 7.00 -13.89
CA ASP A 152 3.64 8.08 -14.43
C ASP A 152 4.37 8.84 -13.31
N GLY A 153 5.36 9.65 -13.70
CA GLY A 153 6.15 10.44 -12.73
C GLY A 153 5.30 11.40 -11.90
N TYR A 154 4.21 11.93 -12.49
CA TYR A 154 3.30 12.85 -11.79
C TYR A 154 2.49 12.14 -10.70
N GLN A 155 1.91 10.96 -10.98
CA GLN A 155 1.19 10.17 -9.98
C GLN A 155 2.11 9.79 -8.82
N LEU A 156 3.35 9.36 -9.12
CA LEU A 156 4.33 9.04 -8.07
C LEU A 156 4.66 10.27 -7.22
N ALA A 157 4.88 11.44 -7.82
CA ALA A 157 5.16 12.68 -7.09
C ALA A 157 3.97 13.18 -6.27
N LYS A 158 2.75 13.09 -6.81
CA LYS A 158 1.52 13.53 -6.13
C LYS A 158 1.23 12.73 -4.87
N TYR A 159 1.55 11.44 -4.88
CA TYR A 159 1.30 10.52 -3.77
C TYR A 159 2.54 10.23 -2.92
N ASP A 160 3.68 10.89 -3.15
CA ASP A 160 4.83 10.85 -2.25
C ASP A 160 4.54 11.65 -0.97
N ARG A 161 3.89 10.99 -0.02
CA ARG A 161 3.54 11.54 1.29
C ARG A 161 4.45 10.97 2.36
N ALA A 162 4.68 11.75 3.41
CA ALA A 162 5.34 11.25 4.61
C ALA A 162 4.39 10.28 5.34
N GLY A 163 4.82 9.04 5.51
CA GLY A 163 4.10 7.99 6.23
C GLY A 163 5.08 6.96 6.78
N GLN A 164 4.56 5.91 7.44
CA GLN A 164 5.39 4.84 8.01
C GLN A 164 6.24 4.13 6.94
N VAL A 165 5.69 3.96 5.74
CA VAL A 165 6.39 3.45 4.57
C VAL A 165 6.35 4.54 3.50
N ARG A 166 7.52 4.96 3.01
CA ARG A 166 7.60 5.94 1.92
C ARG A 166 7.65 5.26 0.56
N LEU A 167 7.20 5.97 -0.46
CA LEU A 167 7.21 5.48 -1.84
C LEU A 167 8.64 5.21 -2.34
N ARG A 168 9.62 6.02 -1.90
CA ARG A 168 11.05 5.79 -2.17
C ARG A 168 11.55 4.45 -1.63
N ASP A 169 11.10 4.06 -0.43
CA ASP A 169 11.54 2.82 0.22
C ASP A 169 10.89 1.63 -0.48
N ALA A 170 9.64 1.78 -0.93
CA ALA A 170 8.96 0.80 -1.76
C ALA A 170 9.68 0.58 -3.10
N LEU A 171 10.18 1.64 -3.74
CA LEU A 171 10.96 1.55 -4.98
C LEU A 171 12.26 0.75 -4.77
N PHE A 172 13.01 1.06 -3.71
CA PHE A 172 14.22 0.33 -3.35
C PHE A 172 13.95 -1.10 -2.87
N LEU A 173 12.75 -1.41 -2.36
CA LEU A 173 12.41 -2.77 -1.97
C LEU A 173 12.09 -3.66 -3.18
N VAL A 174 11.45 -3.08 -4.19
CA VAL A 174 10.85 -3.81 -5.31
C VAL A 174 11.79 -3.92 -6.51
N HIS A 175 12.67 -2.94 -6.71
CA HIS A 175 13.59 -2.87 -7.86
C HIS A 175 12.88 -3.14 -9.20
N PRO A 176 11.86 -2.33 -9.57
CA PRO A 176 11.14 -2.55 -10.81
C PRO A 176 12.07 -2.39 -12.01
N THR A 177 12.03 -3.37 -12.92
CA THR A 177 12.68 -3.25 -14.22
C THR A 177 11.85 -2.31 -15.09
N PRO A 178 12.45 -1.25 -15.69
CA PRO A 178 11.72 -0.32 -16.53
C PRO A 178 11.09 -1.06 -17.71
N GLY A 179 9.78 -0.94 -17.87
CA GLY A 179 9.07 -1.46 -19.04
C GLY A 179 9.36 -0.61 -20.28
N THR A 180 9.42 -1.26 -21.44
CA THR A 180 9.75 -0.68 -22.75
C THR A 180 8.83 0.48 -23.20
N LEU A 181 7.68 0.67 -22.55
CA LEU A 181 6.62 1.61 -22.98
C LEU A 181 6.55 2.93 -22.20
N SER A 182 7.32 3.10 -21.12
CA SER A 182 7.29 4.33 -20.29
C SER A 182 8.69 4.79 -19.88
N SER A 183 9.67 4.67 -20.78
CA SER A 183 10.92 5.42 -20.66
C SER A 183 10.80 6.73 -21.44
N ARG A 184 9.85 7.60 -21.06
CA ARG A 184 10.16 9.03 -21.14
C ARG A 184 11.05 9.29 -19.94
N PRO A 185 12.33 9.59 -20.13
CA PRO A 185 13.21 9.83 -19.01
C PRO A 185 12.62 11.00 -18.23
N CYS A 186 12.15 10.74 -17.01
CA CYS A 186 12.26 11.75 -15.98
C CYS A 186 13.76 11.85 -15.70
N SER A 187 14.47 12.54 -16.58
CA SER A 187 15.91 12.72 -16.49
C SER A 187 16.18 13.50 -15.21
N THR A 188 16.69 12.78 -14.22
CA THR A 188 17.71 13.25 -13.27
C THR A 188 17.38 14.41 -12.31
N SER A 189 16.16 14.95 -12.26
CA SER A 189 15.86 16.10 -11.37
C SER A 189 15.07 15.78 -10.09
N SER A 190 14.50 14.58 -9.93
CA SER A 190 13.63 14.29 -8.77
C SER A 190 14.32 13.55 -7.61
N CYS A 191 15.60 13.19 -7.73
CA CYS A 191 16.33 12.46 -6.68
C CYS A 191 17.38 13.27 -5.93
N THR A 192 17.63 14.52 -6.32
CA THR A 192 18.52 15.41 -5.57
C THR A 192 18.02 16.84 -5.73
N THR A 193 17.93 17.56 -4.62
CA THR A 193 17.72 19.02 -4.49
C THR A 193 16.30 19.47 -4.14
N ARG A 194 16.14 19.72 -2.83
CA ARG A 194 15.36 20.82 -2.24
C ARG A 194 15.17 21.97 -3.25
N CYS A 195 13.98 22.14 -3.82
CA CYS A 195 13.68 23.26 -4.72
C CYS A 195 13.88 24.61 -3.98
N PRO A 196 14.76 25.51 -4.43
CA PRO A 196 14.62 26.92 -4.11
C PRO A 196 13.59 27.53 -5.07
N ARG A 197 12.73 28.42 -4.57
CA ARG A 197 11.82 29.21 -5.42
C ARG A 197 12.63 30.11 -6.35
N PRO A 198 12.23 30.32 -7.61
CA PRO A 198 12.92 31.25 -8.50
C PRO A 198 12.55 32.69 -8.12
N THR A 199 13.55 33.52 -7.82
CA THR A 199 13.44 34.97 -7.97
C THR A 199 13.79 35.32 -9.43
N PRO A 200 13.07 36.26 -10.07
CA PRO A 200 13.32 36.61 -11.45
C PRO A 200 14.49 37.60 -11.52
N GLY A 201 15.58 37.23 -12.19
CA GLY A 201 16.67 38.17 -12.43
C GLY A 201 17.95 37.55 -12.94
N LYS A 202 18.12 37.59 -14.27
CA LYS A 202 19.37 37.78 -15.02
C LYS A 202 20.63 37.03 -14.54
N LEU A 203 21.13 36.09 -15.35
CA LEU A 203 22.43 36.18 -16.08
C LEU A 203 22.97 34.80 -16.50
N SER A 204 23.43 34.79 -17.75
CA SER A 204 24.00 33.71 -18.55
C SER A 204 25.15 32.93 -17.90
N CYS A 205 25.16 31.62 -18.12
CA CYS A 205 26.30 30.71 -17.98
C CYS A 205 27.51 31.16 -18.80
N ARG A 206 28.46 31.86 -18.19
CA ARG A 206 29.90 31.85 -18.53
C ARG A 206 30.62 32.67 -17.46
N GLN A 207 31.71 32.13 -16.91
CA GLN A 207 32.63 32.70 -15.90
C GLN A 207 32.44 32.21 -14.46
N TRP A 208 32.91 31.00 -14.15
CA TRP A 208 33.45 30.67 -12.81
C TRP A 208 34.59 29.65 -12.97
N VAL A 209 35.73 30.11 -13.51
CA VAL A 209 37.05 29.51 -13.24
C VAL A 209 37.85 30.60 -12.55
N SER A 210 38.55 30.23 -11.47
CA SER A 210 39.46 31.01 -10.64
C SER A 210 38.84 31.89 -9.53
N LYS A 211 38.78 31.35 -8.30
CA LYS A 211 39.50 31.87 -7.11
C LYS A 211 39.22 31.04 -5.83
N PRO A 212 40.14 31.06 -4.82
CA PRO A 212 40.35 29.96 -3.88
C PRO A 212 39.64 30.10 -2.52
N LEU A 213 39.51 28.96 -1.81
CA LEU A 213 38.93 28.79 -0.47
C LEU A 213 39.63 29.61 0.64
N PRO A 214 38.90 30.27 1.55
CA PRO A 214 39.48 30.83 2.77
C PRO A 214 39.41 29.86 3.96
N ARG A 215 40.50 29.89 4.75
CA ARG A 215 40.82 29.04 5.91
C ARG A 215 39.98 29.35 7.16
N ARG A 216 39.83 28.31 7.99
CA ARG A 216 39.28 28.29 9.36
C ARG A 216 39.90 29.36 10.28
N ARG A 217 39.08 29.98 11.15
CA ARG A 217 39.55 30.54 12.44
C ARG A 217 38.66 30.06 13.59
N SER A 218 39.35 29.70 14.67
CA SER A 218 38.90 29.10 15.91
C SER A 218 38.25 30.08 16.88
N ALA A 219 37.39 29.55 17.73
CA ALA A 219 36.82 30.19 18.90
C ALA A 219 37.89 30.57 19.94
N ARG A 220 37.76 31.76 20.56
CA ARG A 220 37.83 32.00 22.01
C ARG A 220 37.79 33.51 22.32
N GLN A 221 36.98 33.83 23.35
CA GLN A 221 37.21 34.86 24.39
C GLN A 221 37.05 36.33 23.96
N LEU A 222 36.61 37.31 24.77
CA LEU A 222 36.12 37.46 26.16
C LEU A 222 35.55 38.91 26.23
N PHE A 223 34.48 39.11 27.02
CA PHE A 223 34.10 40.31 27.78
C PHE A 223 33.79 41.69 27.11
N ALA A 224 32.77 42.30 27.73
CA ALA A 224 32.14 43.63 27.60
C ALA A 224 33.11 44.81 27.92
N PRO A 225 32.70 46.12 27.99
CA PRO A 225 31.34 46.68 28.02
C PRO A 225 31.08 47.99 27.25
N CYS A 226 29.81 48.41 27.35
CA CYS A 226 29.22 49.69 26.97
C CYS A 226 30.02 50.93 27.39
N GLY A 227 30.00 51.94 26.51
CA GLY A 227 30.31 53.33 26.83
C GLY A 227 30.19 54.22 25.59
N LYS A 228 29.05 54.91 25.46
CA LYS A 228 28.91 56.18 24.71
C LYS A 228 29.43 57.33 25.60
N PRO A 229 29.54 58.57 25.11
CA PRO A 229 29.45 59.04 23.72
C PRO A 229 30.80 59.30 23.05
#